data_AF-A0A2N9NVX1-F1
#
_entry.id   AF-A0A2N9NVX1-F1
#
_cell.length_a   1.000
_cell.length_b   1.000
_cell.length_c   1.000
_cell.angle_alpha   90.00
_cell.angle_beta   90.00
_cell.angle_gamma   90.00
#
_symmetry.space_group_name_H-M   'P 1'
#
loop_
_entity.id
_entity.type
_entity.pdbx_description
1 polymer ?
#
loop_
_entity_poly.entity_id
_entity_poly.type
_entity_poly.pdbx_seq_one_letter_code
_entity_poly.pdbx_strand_id
1 'polypeptide(L)'
;MTKTKLKFGIGVLVIAGGTTALLVQHQNQAKLREENQSLRQQVGQLMTENERLSKRPLSPRLPAPPLPVTAPTNAPAEDQPTNINLYARFKDESPKLTAAQVEAYLKANRTNAASLLAAYRTSGDPALLQQAMEKYGHDPRVTFEAVFAKNLSPEEQRQWLSAFEQSAPDNALANYLSAFNYFNSGQTDGGIQELAAASGKQFDDYTLEREQDDEEAYLSAGYSAAEAKRISDSWLTLPQFAPVKQLGMSLVALANAYNQSGDQNSAQAVFQMAMNVGQNVASESSSAALLGQLVGTAIEKIALSAMNPNSPYGDNGQTVQDQLNQIAQQRVAVNELVQQATPLLPTLSDQEILNYENRRRAFGEGAALQWLVGKYGPQ
;
A
#
# COMPACT_ATOMS: atom_id res chain seq x y z
N MET A 1 77.73 -6.72 -7.05
CA MET A 1 77.10 -6.01 -5.92
C MET A 1 75.96 -5.18 -6.49
N THR A 2 74.68 -5.24 -6.14
CA THR A 2 73.86 -6.11 -5.28
C THR A 2 72.46 -5.98 -5.88
N LYS A 3 71.83 -7.09 -6.27
CA LYS A 3 70.45 -7.15 -6.78
C LYS A 3 69.53 -7.40 -5.58
N THR A 4 68.49 -6.59 -5.41
CA THR A 4 67.34 -6.99 -4.58
C THR A 4 66.07 -6.79 -5.40
N LYS A 5 65.56 -7.90 -5.95
CA LYS A 5 64.20 -8.04 -6.47
C LYS A 5 63.32 -8.43 -5.29
N LEU A 6 62.22 -7.72 -5.04
CA LEU A 6 61.15 -8.23 -4.19
C LEU A 6 59.97 -8.58 -5.09
N LYS A 7 59.62 -9.87 -5.11
CA LYS A 7 58.50 -10.46 -5.84
C LYS A 7 57.30 -10.56 -4.92
N PHE A 8 56.11 -10.42 -5.51
CA PHE A 8 54.80 -10.73 -4.94
C PHE A 8 54.76 -12.07 -4.21
N GLY A 9 54.11 -12.09 -3.05
CA GLY A 9 53.66 -13.28 -2.34
C GLY A 9 52.20 -13.11 -1.92
N ILE A 10 51.29 -13.68 -2.70
CA ILE A 10 49.90 -13.95 -2.34
C ILE A 10 49.90 -15.22 -1.48
N GLY A 11 49.21 -15.24 -0.34
CA GLY A 11 49.17 -16.40 0.55
C GLY A 11 48.08 -16.35 1.63
N VAL A 12 46.90 -16.87 1.26
CA VAL A 12 45.90 -17.62 2.06
C VAL A 12 44.93 -16.86 3.00
N LEU A 13 43.71 -16.73 2.47
CA LEU A 13 42.39 -16.70 3.14
C LEU A 13 41.94 -18.14 3.46
N VAL A 14 41.43 -18.43 4.67
CA VAL A 14 40.38 -19.47 4.94
C VAL A 14 39.65 -19.07 6.25
N ILE A 15 38.48 -18.41 6.18
CA ILE A 15 37.11 -18.96 6.22
C ILE A 15 36.72 -19.56 7.58
N ALA A 16 35.99 -18.77 8.38
CA ALA A 16 35.03 -19.26 9.37
C ALA A 16 34.03 -18.13 9.67
N GLY A 17 32.95 -18.02 8.87
CA GLY A 17 31.93 -16.98 9.07
C GLY A 17 30.85 -16.90 7.99
N GLY A 18 31.03 -17.58 6.85
CA GLY A 18 30.07 -17.55 5.73
C GLY A 18 28.99 -18.62 5.74
N THR A 19 29.04 -19.62 6.63
CA THR A 19 28.09 -20.76 6.57
C THR A 19 26.80 -20.51 7.34
N THR A 20 26.79 -19.70 8.40
CA THR A 20 25.57 -19.44 9.19
C THR A 20 24.63 -18.44 8.51
N ALA A 21 25.14 -17.39 7.86
CA ALA A 21 24.29 -16.40 7.18
C ALA A 21 23.58 -16.99 5.94
N LEU A 22 24.27 -17.82 5.15
CA LEU A 22 23.68 -18.49 3.99
C LEU A 22 22.65 -19.56 4.39
N LEU A 23 22.82 -20.24 5.53
CA LEU A 23 21.83 -21.21 6.01
C LEU A 23 20.54 -20.54 6.49
N VAL A 24 20.64 -19.39 7.18
CA VAL A 24 19.46 -18.64 7.64
C VAL A 24 18.71 -18.00 6.46
N GLN A 25 19.43 -17.45 5.48
CA GLN A 25 18.82 -16.86 4.28
C GLN A 25 18.19 -17.92 3.36
N HIS A 26 18.82 -19.09 3.23
CA HIS A 26 18.26 -20.21 2.45
C HIS A 26 17.05 -20.84 3.15
N GLN A 27 17.04 -20.94 4.48
CA GLN A 27 15.88 -21.43 5.24
C GLN A 27 14.67 -20.50 5.11
N ASN A 28 14.87 -19.19 5.16
CA ASN A 28 13.78 -18.23 4.99
C ASN A 28 13.22 -18.25 3.56
N GLN A 29 14.07 -18.35 2.52
CA GLN A 29 13.61 -18.49 1.14
C GLN A 29 12.91 -19.83 0.87
N ALA A 30 13.40 -20.93 1.46
CA ALA A 30 12.75 -22.24 1.34
C ALA A 30 11.37 -22.22 1.99
N LYS A 31 11.27 -21.66 3.20
CA LYS A 31 10.00 -21.50 3.93
C LYS A 31 9.02 -20.60 3.17
N LEU A 32 9.48 -19.47 2.64
CA LEU A 32 8.66 -18.58 1.79
C LEU A 32 8.18 -19.26 0.51
N ARG A 33 8.99 -20.14 -0.10
CA ARG A 33 8.59 -20.92 -1.27
C ARG A 33 7.57 -22.00 -0.92
N GLU A 34 7.74 -22.68 0.21
CA GLU A 34 6.78 -23.67 0.72
C GLU A 34 5.44 -23.02 1.08
N GLU A 35 5.46 -21.86 1.75
CA GLU A 35 4.26 -21.08 2.06
C GLU A 35 3.57 -20.59 0.78
N ASN A 36 4.31 -20.05 -0.19
CA ASN A 36 3.74 -19.67 -1.49
C ASN A 36 3.13 -20.85 -2.26
N GLN A 37 3.78 -22.02 -2.21
CA GLN A 37 3.25 -23.24 -2.85
C GLN A 37 1.98 -23.73 -2.13
N SER A 38 1.95 -23.68 -0.80
CA SER A 38 0.79 -24.03 0.02
C SER A 38 -0.40 -23.09 -0.27
N LEU A 39 -0.16 -21.78 -0.35
CA LEU A 39 -1.16 -20.78 -0.74
C LEU A 39 -1.70 -21.03 -2.16
N ARG A 40 -0.81 -21.32 -3.13
CA ARG A 40 -1.24 -21.67 -4.50
C ARG A 40 -2.08 -22.95 -4.53
N GLN A 41 -1.77 -23.93 -3.69
CA GLN A 41 -2.57 -25.15 -3.57
C GLN A 41 -3.93 -24.88 -2.94
N GLN A 42 -4.01 -24.07 -1.88
CA GLN A 42 -5.29 -23.68 -1.27
C GLN A 42 -6.18 -22.92 -2.26
N VAL A 43 -5.63 -21.98 -3.02
CA VAL A 43 -6.37 -21.25 -4.05
C VAL A 43 -6.88 -22.21 -5.15
N GLY A 44 -6.06 -23.16 -5.59
CA GLY A 44 -6.47 -24.19 -6.55
C GLY A 44 -7.60 -25.09 -6.03
N GLN A 45 -7.55 -25.47 -4.74
CA GLN A 45 -8.59 -26.25 -4.09
C GLN A 45 -9.91 -25.48 -3.98
N LEU A 46 -9.85 -24.21 -3.55
CA LEU A 46 -11.03 -23.35 -3.45
C LEU A 46 -11.69 -23.12 -4.82
N MET A 47 -10.90 -22.92 -5.88
CA MET A 47 -11.44 -22.81 -7.24
C MET A 47 -12.13 -24.09 -7.69
N THR A 48 -11.51 -25.25 -7.41
CA THR A 48 -12.08 -26.57 -7.77
C THR A 48 -13.36 -26.87 -6.97
N GLU A 49 -13.41 -26.47 -5.69
CA GLU A 49 -14.58 -26.62 -4.83
C GLU A 49 -15.73 -25.74 -5.28
N ASN A 50 -15.45 -24.48 -5.64
CA ASN A 50 -16.44 -23.56 -6.18
C ASN A 50 -17.00 -24.07 -7.52
N GLU A 51 -16.15 -24.63 -8.39
CA GLU A 51 -16.59 -25.27 -9.64
C GLU A 51 -17.46 -26.52 -9.38
N ARG A 52 -17.15 -27.32 -8.35
CA ARG A 52 -17.96 -28.48 -7.93
C ARG A 52 -19.31 -28.07 -7.34
N LEU A 53 -19.35 -27.01 -6.54
CA LEU A 53 -20.59 -26.46 -5.98
C LEU A 53 -21.49 -25.90 -7.08
N SER A 54 -20.90 -25.21 -8.06
CA SER A 54 -21.61 -24.68 -9.23
C SER A 54 -22.19 -25.78 -10.13
N LYS A 55 -21.48 -26.92 -10.26
CA LYS A 55 -21.93 -28.07 -11.07
C LYS A 55 -22.86 -29.04 -10.33
N ARG A 56 -23.22 -28.77 -9.07
CA ARG A 56 -24.12 -29.63 -8.30
C ARG A 56 -25.56 -29.45 -8.80
N PRO A 57 -26.24 -30.50 -9.31
CA PRO A 57 -27.63 -30.37 -9.73
C PRO A 57 -28.52 -30.13 -8.50
N LEU A 58 -29.10 -28.94 -8.43
CA LEU A 58 -30.13 -28.60 -7.46
C LEU A 58 -31.45 -29.19 -7.94
N SER A 59 -31.87 -30.31 -7.34
CA SER A 59 -33.24 -30.82 -7.52
C SER A 59 -34.18 -30.07 -6.56
N PRO A 60 -35.07 -29.18 -7.05
CA PRO A 60 -35.98 -28.45 -6.19
C PRO A 60 -37.06 -29.41 -5.65
N ARG A 61 -37.22 -29.50 -4.32
CA ARG A 61 -38.22 -30.37 -3.68
C ARG A 61 -39.60 -29.71 -3.49
N LEU A 62 -39.83 -28.50 -4.00
CA LEU A 62 -41.13 -27.83 -3.90
C LEU A 62 -41.38 -26.97 -5.16
N PRO A 63 -42.63 -26.91 -5.66
CA PRO A 63 -42.99 -26.01 -6.75
C PRO A 63 -42.94 -24.55 -6.27
N ALA A 64 -42.23 -23.70 -7.01
CA ALA A 64 -42.17 -22.27 -6.75
C ALA A 64 -43.52 -21.60 -7.11
N PRO A 65 -44.03 -20.65 -6.31
CA PRO A 65 -45.25 -19.92 -6.62
C PRO A 65 -45.05 -19.01 -7.85
N PRO A 66 -46.06 -18.88 -8.74
CA PRO A 66 -45.94 -18.06 -9.94
C PRO A 66 -45.95 -16.58 -9.57
N LEU A 67 -44.85 -15.88 -9.89
CA LEU A 67 -44.84 -14.41 -9.97
C LEU A 67 -45.34 -14.00 -11.36
N PRO A 68 -46.21 -12.98 -11.48
CA PRO A 68 -46.69 -12.50 -12.77
C PRO A 68 -45.55 -11.89 -13.58
N VAL A 69 -45.26 -12.48 -14.74
CA VAL A 69 -44.35 -11.94 -15.75
C VAL A 69 -45.13 -10.90 -16.56
N THR A 70 -44.87 -9.62 -16.34
CA THR A 70 -45.18 -8.60 -17.34
C THR A 70 -44.19 -8.74 -18.49
N ALA A 71 -44.71 -9.10 -19.67
CA ALA A 71 -43.93 -9.18 -20.90
C ALA A 71 -43.28 -7.82 -21.23
N PRO A 72 -42.02 -7.79 -21.72
CA PRO A 72 -41.41 -6.56 -22.17
C PRO A 72 -42.11 -6.08 -23.44
N THR A 73 -42.70 -4.90 -23.37
CA THR A 73 -43.16 -4.15 -24.54
C THR A 73 -41.93 -3.84 -25.40
N ASN A 74 -41.95 -4.27 -26.66
CA ASN A 74 -40.96 -3.91 -27.67
C ASN A 74 -40.83 -2.39 -27.78
N ALA A 75 -39.77 -1.82 -27.19
CA ALA A 75 -39.28 -0.49 -27.52
C ALA A 75 -38.32 -0.61 -28.71
N PRO A 76 -38.32 0.33 -29.67
CA PRO A 76 -37.41 0.29 -30.80
C PRO A 76 -35.96 0.43 -30.30
N ALA A 77 -35.05 -0.30 -30.95
CA ALA A 77 -33.62 -0.17 -30.72
C ALA A 77 -33.19 1.28 -30.95
N GLU A 78 -32.82 1.97 -29.87
CA GLU A 78 -32.07 3.21 -29.94
C GLU A 78 -30.58 2.85 -29.98
N ASP A 79 -29.93 3.18 -31.09
CA ASP A 79 -28.47 3.19 -31.22
C ASP A 79 -27.84 4.13 -30.18
N GLN A 80 -27.20 3.57 -29.15
CA GLN A 80 -26.23 4.25 -28.26
C GLN A 80 -25.10 3.26 -27.86
N PRO A 81 -23.87 3.75 -27.60
CA PRO A 81 -22.65 3.02 -27.94
C PRO A 81 -22.21 1.96 -26.91
N THR A 82 -21.79 0.79 -27.41
CA THR A 82 -20.77 -0.15 -26.87
C THR A 82 -20.70 -0.37 -25.35
N ASN A 83 -21.07 -1.58 -24.91
CA ASN A 83 -20.80 -2.22 -23.60
C ASN A 83 -19.54 -1.67 -22.88
N ILE A 84 -19.70 -0.71 -21.97
CA ILE A 84 -18.61 -0.09 -21.21
C ILE A 84 -18.26 -1.02 -20.04
N ASN A 85 -17.02 -1.51 -19.96
CA ASN A 85 -16.59 -2.42 -18.89
C ASN A 85 -16.52 -1.74 -17.51
N LEU A 86 -16.38 -2.53 -16.43
CA LEU A 86 -16.30 -1.99 -15.06
C LEU A 86 -15.23 -0.91 -14.88
N TYR A 87 -14.07 -1.05 -15.52
CA TYR A 87 -13.00 -0.05 -15.40
C TYR A 87 -13.46 1.30 -15.95
N ALA A 88 -14.00 1.32 -17.17
CA ALA A 88 -14.45 2.56 -17.81
C ALA A 88 -15.70 3.15 -17.14
N ARG A 89 -16.53 2.34 -16.47
CA ARG A 89 -17.68 2.80 -15.68
C ARG A 89 -17.30 3.58 -14.41
N PHE A 90 -16.21 3.20 -13.73
CA PHE A 90 -15.83 3.76 -12.41
C PHE A 90 -14.50 4.50 -12.39
N LYS A 91 -13.93 4.83 -13.56
CA LYS A 91 -12.67 5.59 -13.64
C LYS A 91 -12.82 7.07 -13.26
N ASP A 92 -13.99 7.67 -13.50
CA ASP A 92 -14.18 9.13 -13.40
C ASP A 92 -15.00 9.55 -12.16
N GLU A 93 -15.89 8.70 -11.65
CA GLU A 93 -16.67 8.97 -10.44
C GLU A 93 -16.91 7.69 -9.62
N SER A 94 -16.87 7.85 -8.28
CA SER A 94 -17.30 6.80 -7.35
C SER A 94 -18.78 6.95 -7.01
N PRO A 95 -19.60 5.90 -7.12
CA PRO A 95 -20.95 5.96 -6.60
C PRO A 95 -20.90 6.09 -5.07
N LYS A 96 -21.59 7.10 -4.53
CA LYS A 96 -21.73 7.26 -3.08
C LYS A 96 -22.94 6.49 -2.57
N LEU A 97 -22.78 5.81 -1.43
CA LEU A 97 -23.90 5.18 -0.76
C LEU A 97 -24.86 6.24 -0.20
N THR A 98 -26.15 6.02 -0.41
CA THR A 98 -27.22 6.85 0.16
C THR A 98 -27.31 6.64 1.68
N ALA A 99 -27.91 7.61 2.39
CA ALA A 99 -28.13 7.49 3.84
C ALA A 99 -28.92 6.21 4.20
N ALA A 100 -29.90 5.81 3.38
CA ALA A 100 -30.68 4.59 3.61
C ALA A 100 -29.84 3.31 3.43
N GLN A 101 -28.93 3.28 2.44
CA GLN A 101 -28.01 2.15 2.24
C GLN A 101 -27.00 2.06 3.38
N VAL A 102 -26.48 3.19 3.84
CA VAL A 102 -25.58 3.27 5.01
C VAL A 102 -26.27 2.77 6.28
N GLU A 103 -27.50 3.24 6.55
CA GLU A 103 -28.25 2.82 7.74
C GLU A 103 -28.51 1.31 7.72
N ALA A 104 -28.90 0.76 6.56
CA ALA A 104 -29.10 -0.68 6.39
C ALA A 104 -27.80 -1.46 6.63
N TYR A 105 -26.68 -1.00 6.07
CA TYR A 105 -25.35 -1.59 6.25
C TYR A 105 -24.92 -1.59 7.74
N LEU A 106 -25.01 -0.45 8.41
CA LEU A 106 -24.63 -0.32 9.83
C LEU A 106 -25.49 -1.20 10.76
N LYS A 107 -26.77 -1.38 10.43
CA LYS A 107 -27.68 -2.27 11.16
C LYS A 107 -27.34 -3.74 10.96
N ALA A 108 -26.94 -4.12 9.76
CA ALA A 108 -26.59 -5.51 9.42
C ALA A 108 -25.22 -5.92 9.99
N ASN A 109 -24.23 -5.03 9.98
CA ASN A 109 -22.82 -5.37 10.26
C ASN A 109 -22.32 -4.98 11.66
N ARG A 110 -23.25 -4.67 12.58
CA ARG A 110 -23.01 -4.14 13.94
C ARG A 110 -22.26 -2.81 13.86
N THR A 111 -22.84 -1.73 14.38
CA THR A 111 -22.27 -0.37 14.34
C THR A 111 -20.95 -0.25 15.12
N ASN A 112 -19.87 -0.82 14.56
CA ASN A 112 -18.52 -0.98 15.08
C ASN A 112 -17.54 -0.05 14.34
N ALA A 113 -16.30 0.04 14.80
CA ALA A 113 -15.27 0.90 14.22
C ALA A 113 -15.13 0.74 12.70
N ALA A 114 -14.92 -0.49 12.22
CA ALA A 114 -14.76 -0.79 10.79
C ALA A 114 -15.98 -0.35 9.98
N SER A 115 -17.19 -0.73 10.42
CA SER A 115 -18.43 -0.39 9.71
C SER A 115 -18.71 1.12 9.67
N LEU A 116 -18.37 1.87 10.73
CA LEU A 116 -18.53 3.32 10.74
C LEU A 116 -17.54 4.01 9.82
N LEU A 117 -16.29 3.54 9.79
CA LEU A 117 -15.26 4.06 8.90
C LEU A 117 -15.58 3.75 7.43
N ALA A 118 -16.06 2.53 7.13
CA ALA A 118 -16.52 2.15 5.81
C ALA A 118 -17.67 3.06 5.35
N ALA A 119 -18.70 3.18 6.20
CA ALA A 119 -19.85 4.03 5.93
C ALA A 119 -19.44 5.49 5.72
N TYR A 120 -18.50 6.02 6.50
CA TYR A 120 -17.91 7.34 6.31
C TYR A 120 -17.26 7.47 4.92
N ARG A 121 -16.37 6.55 4.55
CA ARG A 121 -15.65 6.61 3.27
C ARG A 121 -16.57 6.47 2.06
N THR A 122 -17.52 5.53 2.11
CA THR A 122 -18.40 5.23 0.97
C THR A 122 -19.56 6.23 0.79
N SER A 123 -19.92 6.98 1.84
CA SER A 123 -20.97 8.02 1.75
C SER A 123 -20.41 9.45 1.71
N GLY A 124 -19.24 9.66 2.31
CA GLY A 124 -18.66 10.98 2.54
C GLY A 124 -19.32 11.78 3.66
N ASP A 125 -20.15 11.16 4.53
CA ASP A 125 -20.80 11.84 5.66
C ASP A 125 -19.85 11.98 6.86
N PRO A 126 -19.35 13.20 7.17
CA PRO A 126 -18.39 13.41 8.25
C PRO A 126 -18.95 13.10 9.65
N ALA A 127 -20.28 13.03 9.83
CA ALA A 127 -20.88 12.67 11.11
C ALA A 127 -20.54 11.23 11.52
N LEU A 128 -20.30 10.34 10.55
CA LEU A 128 -19.94 8.95 10.79
C LEU A 128 -18.51 8.81 11.32
N LEU A 129 -17.57 9.61 10.79
CA LEU A 129 -16.21 9.68 11.33
C LEU A 129 -16.22 10.23 12.77
N GLN A 130 -16.99 11.31 13.00
CA GLN A 130 -17.14 11.88 14.34
C GLN A 130 -17.68 10.83 15.33
N GLN A 131 -18.69 10.08 14.94
CA GLN A 131 -19.22 9.00 15.76
C GLN A 131 -18.20 7.88 16.02
N ALA A 132 -17.37 7.54 15.02
CA ALA A 132 -16.29 6.56 15.20
C ALA A 132 -15.25 7.07 16.19
N MET A 133 -14.82 8.32 16.06
CA MET A 133 -13.86 8.98 16.97
C MET A 133 -14.36 8.97 18.42
N GLU A 134 -15.63 9.30 18.65
CA GLU A 134 -16.22 9.33 20.00
C GLU A 134 -16.34 7.93 20.64
N LYS A 135 -16.71 6.91 19.86
CA LYS A 135 -17.00 5.57 20.39
C LYS A 135 -15.79 4.64 20.41
N TYR A 136 -14.84 4.86 19.51
CA TYR A 136 -13.77 3.91 19.19
C TYR A 136 -12.40 4.61 19.11
N GLY A 137 -12.17 5.66 19.91
CA GLY A 137 -10.89 6.41 19.93
C GLY A 137 -9.64 5.62 20.39
N HIS A 138 -9.76 4.33 20.65
CA HIS A 138 -8.65 3.40 20.91
C HIS A 138 -8.45 2.37 19.78
N ASP A 139 -9.32 2.35 18.77
CA ASP A 139 -9.12 1.51 17.58
C ASP A 139 -8.08 2.17 16.67
N PRO A 140 -7.01 1.47 16.27
CA PRO A 140 -5.91 2.06 15.51
C PRO A 140 -6.31 2.63 14.16
N ARG A 141 -7.34 2.07 13.51
CA ARG A 141 -7.86 2.57 12.22
C ARG A 141 -8.62 3.87 12.41
N VAL A 142 -9.36 3.98 13.52
CA VAL A 142 -10.10 5.20 13.87
C VAL A 142 -9.12 6.31 14.23
N THR A 143 -8.12 6.04 15.05
CA THR A 143 -7.09 7.03 15.39
C THR A 143 -6.29 7.46 14.16
N PHE A 144 -6.01 6.53 13.23
CA PHE A 144 -5.36 6.86 11.95
C PHE A 144 -6.21 7.83 11.11
N GLU A 145 -7.49 7.52 10.87
CA GLU A 145 -8.39 8.40 10.10
C GLU A 145 -8.61 9.74 10.83
N ALA A 146 -8.67 9.72 12.16
CA ALA A 146 -8.84 10.92 12.99
C ALA A 146 -7.69 11.93 12.82
N VAL A 147 -6.44 11.48 12.65
CA VAL A 147 -5.28 12.39 12.40
C VAL A 147 -5.49 13.29 11.18
N PHE A 148 -6.30 12.84 10.22
CA PHE A 148 -6.63 13.56 8.98
C PHE A 148 -8.03 14.18 8.97
N ALA A 149 -8.75 14.14 10.09
CA ALA A 149 -10.05 14.76 10.20
C ALA A 149 -9.97 16.27 9.91
N LYS A 150 -10.98 16.79 9.22
CA LYS A 150 -11.03 18.21 8.86
C LYS A 150 -11.31 19.05 10.10
N ASN A 151 -10.75 20.26 10.12
CA ASN A 151 -10.96 21.29 11.15
C ASN A 151 -10.43 20.95 12.55
N LEU A 152 -9.48 20.01 12.67
CA LEU A 152 -8.75 19.84 13.92
C LEU A 152 -7.83 21.03 14.19
N SER A 153 -7.83 21.50 15.43
CA SER A 153 -6.74 22.35 15.95
C SER A 153 -5.41 21.58 15.98
N PRO A 154 -4.26 22.27 15.97
CA PRO A 154 -2.96 21.62 16.14
C PRO A 154 -2.87 20.74 17.40
N GLU A 155 -3.49 21.17 18.49
CA GLU A 155 -3.54 20.44 19.76
C GLU A 155 -4.38 19.17 19.65
N GLU A 156 -5.55 19.23 19.02
CA GLU A 156 -6.39 18.05 18.79
C GLU A 156 -5.71 17.06 17.85
N GLN A 157 -5.07 17.54 16.79
CA GLN A 157 -4.29 16.67 15.89
C GLN A 157 -3.16 15.97 16.64
N ARG A 158 -2.45 16.67 17.52
CA ARG A 158 -1.39 16.09 18.36
C ARG A 158 -1.93 15.04 19.32
N GLN A 159 -3.12 15.25 19.90
CA GLN A 159 -3.79 14.25 20.74
C GLN A 159 -4.14 12.98 19.94
N TRP A 160 -4.66 13.12 18.72
CA TRP A 160 -4.97 11.98 17.86
C TRP A 160 -3.71 11.23 17.39
N LEU A 161 -2.62 11.93 17.11
CA LEU A 161 -1.32 11.30 16.83
C LEU A 161 -0.84 10.46 18.02
N SER A 162 -0.91 11.01 19.24
CA SER A 162 -0.55 10.27 20.44
C SER A 162 -1.48 9.08 20.72
N ALA A 163 -2.78 9.21 20.46
CA ALA A 163 -3.72 8.09 20.53
C ALA A 163 -3.39 7.01 19.50
N PHE A 164 -3.01 7.42 18.28
CA PHE A 164 -2.61 6.49 17.22
C PHE A 164 -1.36 5.70 17.62
N GLU A 165 -0.33 6.36 18.13
CA GLU A 165 0.87 5.69 18.64
C GLU A 165 0.56 4.69 19.77
N GLN A 166 -0.36 5.02 20.67
CA GLN A 166 -0.78 4.13 21.76
C GLN A 166 -1.57 2.92 21.26
N SER A 167 -2.44 3.12 20.27
CA SER A 167 -3.29 2.06 19.71
C SER A 167 -2.56 1.14 18.73
N ALA A 168 -1.46 1.60 18.14
CA ALA A 168 -0.65 0.86 17.18
C ALA A 168 0.86 0.95 17.52
N PRO A 169 1.29 0.40 18.67
CA PRO A 169 2.66 0.59 19.17
C PRO A 169 3.73 0.00 18.27
N ASP A 170 3.41 -1.00 17.45
CA ASP A 170 4.33 -1.68 16.53
C ASP A 170 4.29 -1.10 15.10
N ASN A 171 3.46 -0.07 14.85
CA ASN A 171 3.31 0.55 13.54
C ASN A 171 4.16 1.82 13.42
N ALA A 172 5.13 1.81 12.51
CA ALA A 172 6.03 2.91 12.22
C ALA A 172 5.31 4.16 11.68
N LEU A 173 4.15 3.99 11.02
CA LEU A 173 3.40 5.10 10.45
C LEU A 173 2.97 6.12 11.52
N ALA A 174 2.56 5.65 12.70
CA ALA A 174 2.19 6.53 13.80
C ALA A 174 3.37 7.45 14.21
N ASN A 175 4.56 6.87 14.36
CA ASN A 175 5.77 7.63 14.66
C ASN A 175 6.20 8.55 13.51
N TYR A 176 6.04 8.14 12.25
CA TYR A 176 6.37 9.01 11.10
C TYR A 176 5.45 10.24 11.03
N LEU A 177 4.15 10.06 11.23
CA LEU A 177 3.22 11.19 11.28
C LEU A 177 3.46 12.09 12.50
N SER A 178 3.78 11.50 13.66
CA SER A 178 4.18 12.21 14.87
C SER A 178 5.46 13.02 14.66
N ALA A 179 6.49 12.41 14.06
CA ALA A 179 7.74 13.07 13.73
C ALA A 179 7.50 14.26 12.81
N PHE A 180 6.71 14.07 11.74
CA PHE A 180 6.36 15.15 10.83
C PHE A 180 5.68 16.32 11.55
N ASN A 181 4.74 16.04 12.45
CA ASN A 181 4.07 17.06 13.26
C ASN A 181 5.06 17.84 14.14
N TYR A 182 6.03 17.16 14.77
CA TYR A 182 7.10 17.81 15.53
C TYR A 182 8.01 18.68 14.66
N PHE A 183 8.44 18.19 13.50
CA PHE A 183 9.22 18.99 12.55
C PHE A 183 8.47 20.23 12.08
N ASN A 184 7.17 20.09 11.78
CA ASN A 184 6.35 21.20 11.30
C ASN A 184 6.09 22.27 12.37
N SER A 185 6.18 21.91 13.66
CA SER A 185 6.10 22.85 14.79
C SER A 185 7.46 23.39 15.26
N GLY A 186 8.56 23.02 14.58
CA GLY A 186 9.92 23.44 14.92
C GLY A 186 10.54 22.67 16.09
N GLN A 187 9.90 21.61 16.56
CA GLN A 187 10.34 20.77 17.67
C GLN A 187 11.21 19.61 17.16
N THR A 188 12.37 19.94 16.59
CA THR A 188 13.29 18.98 15.94
C THR A 188 13.65 17.78 16.82
N ASP A 189 13.97 18.01 18.11
CA ASP A 189 14.37 16.94 19.02
C ASP A 189 13.25 15.90 19.22
N GLY A 190 12.00 16.36 19.32
CA GLY A 190 10.83 15.47 19.38
C GLY A 190 10.71 14.65 18.09
N GLY A 191 10.89 15.28 16.93
CA GLY A 191 10.86 14.58 15.64
C GLY A 191 11.93 13.49 15.51
N ILE A 192 13.13 13.73 16.04
CA ILE A 192 14.20 12.73 16.05
C ILE A 192 13.90 11.59 17.03
N GLN A 193 13.31 11.87 18.19
CA GLN A 193 12.92 10.83 19.15
C GLN A 193 11.86 9.90 18.55
N GLU A 194 10.88 10.44 17.83
CA GLU A 194 9.87 9.64 17.12
C GLU A 194 10.50 8.71 16.07
N LEU A 195 11.46 9.23 15.29
CA LEU A 195 12.16 8.43 14.28
C LEU A 195 13.02 7.33 14.90
N ALA A 196 13.65 7.60 16.05
CA ALA A 196 14.37 6.58 16.80
C ALA A 196 13.41 5.50 17.34
N ALA A 197 12.24 5.91 17.84
CA ALA A 197 11.20 4.98 18.30
C ALA A 197 10.59 4.15 17.15
N ALA A 198 10.56 4.68 15.93
CA ALA A 198 10.11 3.96 14.74
C ALA A 198 11.06 2.84 14.29
N SER A 199 12.30 2.82 14.80
CA SER A 199 13.32 1.84 14.40
C SER A 199 12.87 0.41 14.69
N GLY A 200 12.86 -0.44 13.66
CA GLY A 200 12.44 -1.85 13.77
C GLY A 200 10.93 -2.08 13.72
N LYS A 201 10.10 -1.02 13.70
CA LYS A 201 8.65 -1.13 13.53
C LYS A 201 8.27 -1.33 12.07
N GLN A 202 7.19 -2.06 11.82
CA GLN A 202 6.66 -2.27 10.48
C GLN A 202 5.84 -1.06 10.06
N PHE A 203 5.88 -0.69 8.79
CA PHE A 203 4.94 0.29 8.24
C PHE A 203 3.65 -0.42 7.82
N ASP A 204 2.53 0.06 8.34
CA ASP A 204 1.19 -0.37 7.94
C ASP A 204 0.28 0.87 7.82
N ASP A 205 -0.39 1.03 6.69
CA ASP A 205 -1.31 2.14 6.43
C ASP A 205 -2.78 1.73 6.31
N TYR A 206 -3.09 0.47 6.69
CA TYR A 206 -4.42 -0.11 6.70
C TYR A 206 -5.13 -0.11 5.34
N THR A 207 -4.40 0.04 4.23
CA THR A 207 -4.98 0.14 2.88
C THR A 207 -5.85 -1.09 2.56
N LEU A 208 -5.37 -2.29 2.86
CA LEU A 208 -6.08 -3.54 2.56
C LEU A 208 -7.36 -3.69 3.38
N GLU A 209 -7.31 -3.34 4.65
CA GLU A 209 -8.46 -3.35 5.56
C GLU A 209 -9.50 -2.34 5.10
N ARG A 210 -9.07 -1.12 4.73
CA ARG A 210 -9.97 -0.08 4.21
C ARG A 210 -10.68 -0.53 2.93
N GLU A 211 -9.96 -1.13 2.00
CA GLU A 211 -10.58 -1.68 0.78
C GLU A 211 -11.61 -2.78 1.08
N GLN A 212 -11.32 -3.67 2.04
CA GLN A 212 -12.23 -4.76 2.40
C GLN A 212 -13.50 -4.25 3.09
N ASP A 213 -13.33 -3.33 4.03
CA ASP A 213 -14.43 -2.69 4.75
C ASP A 213 -15.36 -1.94 3.77
N ASP A 214 -14.78 -1.21 2.81
CA ASP A 214 -15.53 -0.45 1.81
C ASP A 214 -16.22 -1.40 0.79
N GLU A 215 -15.56 -2.49 0.39
CA GLU A 215 -16.14 -3.54 -0.46
C GLU A 215 -17.38 -4.16 0.19
N GLU A 216 -17.34 -4.45 1.50
CA GLU A 216 -18.49 -4.98 2.25
C GLU A 216 -19.68 -4.01 2.28
N ALA A 217 -19.41 -2.71 2.42
CA ALA A 217 -20.44 -1.67 2.41
C ALA A 217 -21.14 -1.60 1.04
N TYR A 218 -20.39 -1.63 -0.07
CA TYR A 218 -20.97 -1.67 -1.41
C TYR A 218 -21.73 -2.97 -1.69
N LEU A 219 -21.20 -4.13 -1.27
CA LEU A 219 -21.91 -5.41 -1.38
C LEU A 219 -23.27 -5.36 -0.65
N SER A 220 -23.29 -4.82 0.56
CA SER A 220 -24.51 -4.68 1.35
C SER A 220 -25.52 -3.72 0.73
N ALA A 221 -25.04 -2.77 -0.09
CA ALA A 221 -25.86 -1.83 -0.83
C ALA A 221 -26.39 -2.39 -2.18
N GLY A 222 -26.07 -3.65 -2.51
CA GLY A 222 -26.58 -4.35 -3.68
C GLY A 222 -25.69 -4.30 -4.93
N TYR A 223 -24.46 -3.78 -4.80
CA TYR A 223 -23.48 -3.82 -5.90
C TYR A 223 -23.00 -5.26 -6.12
N SER A 224 -22.67 -5.61 -7.35
CA SER A 224 -22.05 -6.90 -7.63
C SER A 224 -20.65 -6.96 -7.00
N ALA A 225 -20.15 -8.17 -6.74
CA ALA A 225 -18.80 -8.34 -6.17
C ALA A 225 -17.69 -7.68 -7.01
N ALA A 226 -17.84 -7.69 -8.34
CA ALA A 226 -16.88 -7.06 -9.23
C ALA A 226 -16.96 -5.52 -9.18
N GLU A 227 -18.16 -4.95 -9.09
CA GLU A 227 -18.34 -3.51 -8.89
C GLU A 227 -17.80 -3.06 -7.52
N ALA A 228 -18.23 -3.73 -6.44
CA ALA A 228 -17.84 -3.39 -5.08
C ALA A 228 -16.32 -3.36 -4.92
N LYS A 229 -15.63 -4.40 -5.42
CA LYS A 229 -14.17 -4.49 -5.38
C LYS A 229 -13.47 -3.41 -6.20
N ARG A 230 -14.01 -3.07 -7.38
CA ARG A 230 -13.43 -2.05 -8.26
C ARG A 230 -13.63 -0.64 -7.71
N ILE A 231 -14.77 -0.38 -7.08
CA ILE A 231 -15.08 0.92 -6.48
C ILE A 231 -14.24 1.15 -5.22
N SER A 232 -14.16 0.15 -4.33
CA SER A 232 -13.44 0.24 -3.05
C SER A 232 -11.95 0.53 -3.21
N ASP A 233 -11.34 0.07 -4.31
CA ASP A 233 -9.94 0.34 -4.63
C ASP A 233 -9.73 1.74 -5.22
N SER A 234 -10.35 2.01 -6.35
CA SER A 234 -9.96 3.16 -7.19
C SER A 234 -10.24 4.54 -6.61
N TRP A 235 -10.99 4.62 -5.53
CA TRP A 235 -11.32 5.88 -4.84
C TRP A 235 -10.75 5.97 -3.44
N LEU A 236 -9.86 5.06 -3.08
CA LEU A 236 -9.17 5.10 -1.81
C LEU A 236 -8.24 6.33 -1.75
N THR A 237 -8.47 7.19 -0.76
CA THR A 237 -7.55 8.30 -0.49
C THR A 237 -6.42 7.84 0.42
N LEU A 238 -5.20 8.26 0.11
CA LEU A 238 -3.97 7.86 0.81
C LEU A 238 -3.27 9.11 1.39
N PRO A 239 -3.91 9.79 2.36
CA PRO A 239 -3.46 11.10 2.86
C PRO A 239 -2.11 11.05 3.58
N GLN A 240 -1.68 9.88 4.06
CA GLN A 240 -0.44 9.66 4.79
C GLN A 240 0.82 9.90 3.96
N PHE A 241 0.77 9.68 2.64
CA PHE A 241 1.99 9.71 1.83
C PHE A 241 2.57 11.10 1.65
N ALA A 242 1.74 12.16 1.61
CA ALA A 242 2.24 13.52 1.49
C ALA A 242 3.03 13.97 2.74
N PRO A 243 2.49 13.83 3.97
CA PRO A 243 3.24 14.05 5.22
C PRO A 243 4.52 13.21 5.32
N VAL A 244 4.46 11.91 4.99
CA VAL A 244 5.63 11.01 5.09
C VAL A 244 6.73 11.42 4.10
N LYS A 245 6.36 11.84 2.88
CA LYS A 245 7.32 12.41 1.92
C LYS A 245 7.92 13.72 2.44
N GLN A 246 7.09 14.59 3.02
CA GLN A 246 7.56 15.86 3.57
C GLN A 246 8.49 15.66 4.77
N LEU A 247 8.26 14.64 5.60
CA LEU A 247 9.20 14.22 6.65
C LEU A 247 10.58 13.90 6.07
N GLY A 248 10.64 13.14 4.97
CA GLY A 248 11.90 12.88 4.26
C GLY A 248 12.62 14.16 3.82
N MET A 249 11.87 15.17 3.34
CA MET A 249 12.43 16.48 2.99
C MET A 249 12.95 17.24 4.23
N SER A 250 12.21 17.20 5.34
CA SER A 250 12.64 17.82 6.61
C SER A 250 13.93 17.19 7.15
N LEU A 251 14.09 15.87 7.02
CA LEU A 251 15.32 15.19 7.43
C LEU A 251 16.51 15.60 6.57
N VAL A 252 16.35 15.72 5.26
CA VAL A 252 17.43 16.23 4.40
C VAL A 252 17.79 17.68 4.73
N ALA A 253 16.81 18.52 5.02
CA ALA A 253 17.06 19.89 5.46
C ALA A 253 17.88 19.92 6.77
N LEU A 254 17.53 19.07 7.74
CA LEU A 254 18.26 18.93 8.99
C LEU A 254 19.69 18.39 8.79
N ALA A 255 19.87 17.35 7.97
CA ALA A 255 21.19 16.81 7.65
C ALA A 255 22.10 17.86 7.01
N ASN A 256 21.55 18.68 6.11
CA ASN A 256 22.27 19.79 5.50
C ASN A 256 22.67 20.87 6.52
N ALA A 257 21.81 21.17 7.48
CA ALA A 257 22.14 22.10 8.57
C ALA A 257 23.30 21.58 9.43
N TYR A 258 23.30 20.28 9.79
CA TYR A 258 24.43 19.66 10.49
C TYR A 258 25.73 19.73 9.68
N ASN A 259 25.68 19.41 8.38
CA ASN A 259 26.85 19.55 7.50
C ASN A 259 27.40 20.98 7.47
N GLN A 260 26.53 22.00 7.38
CA GLN A 260 26.94 23.41 7.38
C GLN A 260 27.60 23.83 8.71
N SER A 261 27.18 23.23 9.82
CA SER A 261 27.78 23.46 11.15
C SER A 261 29.08 22.67 11.38
N GLY A 262 29.45 21.77 10.47
CA GLY A 262 30.62 20.90 10.58
C GLY A 262 30.39 19.59 11.33
N ASP A 263 29.16 19.30 11.77
CA ASP A 263 28.79 18.04 12.42
C ASP A 263 28.41 16.96 11.39
N GLN A 264 29.44 16.38 10.77
CA GLN A 264 29.27 15.35 9.74
C GLN A 264 28.64 14.06 10.29
N ASN A 265 28.87 13.75 11.57
CA ASN A 265 28.32 12.53 12.19
C ASN A 265 26.80 12.63 12.34
N SER A 266 26.30 13.77 12.84
CA SER A 266 24.87 14.00 12.95
C SER A 266 24.21 14.10 11.57
N ALA A 267 24.87 14.73 10.60
CA ALA A 267 24.37 14.76 9.22
C ALA A 267 24.20 13.35 8.65
N GLN A 268 25.21 12.48 8.80
CA GLN A 268 25.16 11.10 8.33
C GLN A 268 24.05 10.30 9.04
N ALA A 269 23.89 10.48 10.36
CA ALA A 269 22.84 9.81 11.11
C ALA A 269 21.43 10.21 10.62
N VAL A 270 21.21 11.50 10.36
CA VAL A 270 19.92 12.00 9.85
C VAL A 270 19.67 11.53 8.41
N PHE A 271 20.70 11.48 7.55
CA PHE A 271 20.56 10.85 6.23
C PHE A 271 20.14 9.37 6.34
N GLN A 272 20.72 8.62 7.27
CA GLN A 272 20.33 7.23 7.49
C GLN A 272 18.88 7.12 7.97
N MET A 273 18.39 8.04 8.82
CA MET A 273 16.97 8.07 9.20
C MET A 273 16.06 8.28 7.99
N ALA A 274 16.41 9.23 7.10
CA ALA A 274 15.64 9.46 5.87
C ALA A 274 15.61 8.22 4.96
N MET A 275 16.75 7.54 4.82
CA MET A 275 16.84 6.27 4.08
C MET A 275 15.97 5.18 4.70
N ASN A 276 16.00 5.03 6.03
CA ASN A 276 15.18 4.04 6.74
C ASN A 276 13.68 4.30 6.56
N VAL A 277 13.24 5.57 6.61
CA VAL A 277 11.84 5.93 6.32
C VAL A 277 11.48 5.53 4.88
N GLY A 278 12.32 5.91 3.90
CA GLY A 278 12.11 5.56 2.50
C GLY A 278 11.99 4.06 2.27
N GLN A 279 12.92 3.28 2.83
CA GLN A 279 12.95 1.81 2.69
C GLN A 279 11.76 1.13 3.36
N ASN A 280 11.35 1.57 4.56
CA ASN A 280 10.21 0.98 5.26
C ASN A 280 8.90 1.23 4.51
N VAL A 281 8.72 2.43 3.97
CA VAL A 281 7.55 2.79 3.14
C VAL A 281 7.58 2.10 1.78
N ALA A 282 8.78 1.92 1.20
CA ALA A 282 8.94 1.29 -0.11
C ALA A 282 8.76 -0.23 -0.11
N SER A 283 8.76 -0.86 1.07
CA SER A 283 8.76 -2.33 1.14
C SER A 283 7.44 -2.92 0.62
N GLU A 284 7.55 -4.01 -0.15
CA GLU A 284 6.38 -4.69 -0.75
C GLU A 284 5.43 -5.27 0.31
N SER A 285 5.94 -5.54 1.52
CA SER A 285 5.14 -5.95 2.68
C SER A 285 4.35 -4.80 3.32
N SER A 286 4.74 -3.54 3.03
CA SER A 286 4.21 -2.34 3.69
C SER A 286 3.08 -1.65 2.91
N SER A 287 2.93 -1.93 1.60
CA SER A 287 1.89 -1.30 0.77
C SER A 287 1.50 -2.19 -0.41
N ALA A 288 0.21 -2.56 -0.47
CA ALA A 288 -0.35 -3.23 -1.65
C ALA A 288 -0.43 -2.30 -2.89
N ALA A 289 -0.41 -0.98 -2.65
CA ALA A 289 -0.45 0.05 -3.68
C ALA A 289 0.97 0.38 -4.19
N LEU A 290 1.11 0.50 -5.51
CA LEU A 290 2.34 0.95 -6.16
C LEU A 290 2.74 2.36 -5.71
N LEU A 291 1.76 3.17 -5.30
CA LEU A 291 1.99 4.52 -4.79
C LEU A 291 2.90 4.54 -3.56
N GLY A 292 2.71 3.62 -2.61
CA GLY A 292 3.56 3.53 -1.40
C GLY A 292 5.02 3.27 -1.78
N GLN A 293 5.25 2.31 -2.69
CA GLN A 293 6.57 2.03 -3.24
C GLN A 293 7.21 3.27 -3.87
N LEU A 294 6.47 3.99 -4.72
CA LEU A 294 6.95 5.20 -5.39
C LEU A 294 7.27 6.34 -4.40
N VAL A 295 6.50 6.48 -3.32
CA VAL A 295 6.73 7.47 -2.27
C VAL A 295 7.99 7.14 -1.48
N GLY A 296 8.16 5.87 -1.06
CA GLY A 296 9.37 5.42 -0.38
C GLY A 296 10.63 5.63 -1.24
N THR A 297 10.60 5.20 -2.50
CA THR A 297 11.68 5.45 -3.47
C THR A 297 11.95 6.94 -3.68
N ALA A 298 10.92 7.79 -3.66
CA ALA A 298 11.10 9.23 -3.77
C ALA A 298 11.83 9.82 -2.55
N ILE A 299 11.54 9.34 -1.34
CA ILE A 299 12.23 9.73 -0.11
C ILE A 299 13.70 9.33 -0.16
N GLU A 300 14.00 8.09 -0.56
CA GLU A 300 15.39 7.63 -0.75
C GLU A 300 16.14 8.51 -1.76
N LYS A 301 15.51 8.80 -2.90
CA LYS A 301 16.10 9.67 -3.92
C LYS A 301 16.43 11.05 -3.36
N ILE A 302 15.51 11.65 -2.59
CA ILE A 302 15.69 12.97 -1.98
C ILE A 302 16.90 12.96 -1.04
N ALA A 303 17.04 11.92 -0.20
CA ALA A 303 18.19 11.77 0.69
C ALA A 303 19.51 11.59 -0.08
N LEU A 304 19.57 10.62 -1.00
CA LEU A 304 20.77 10.31 -1.77
C LEU A 304 21.25 11.48 -2.62
N SER A 305 20.33 12.30 -3.16
CA SER A 305 20.68 13.45 -3.98
C SER A 305 21.38 14.57 -3.20
N ALA A 306 21.30 14.55 -1.86
CA ALA A 306 22.00 15.48 -0.98
C ALA A 306 23.34 14.92 -0.45
N MET A 307 23.66 13.67 -0.74
CA MET A 307 24.92 13.02 -0.36
C MET A 307 25.97 13.16 -1.46
N ASN A 308 27.25 12.87 -1.13
CA ASN A 308 28.31 12.82 -2.13
C ASN A 308 28.06 11.62 -3.08
N PRO A 309 27.96 11.83 -4.40
CA PRO A 309 27.65 10.77 -5.37
C PRO A 309 28.69 9.63 -5.37
N ASN A 310 29.94 9.91 -4.97
CA ASN A 310 31.02 8.92 -4.93
C ASN A 310 31.13 8.21 -3.57
N SER A 311 30.30 8.56 -2.58
CA SER A 311 30.31 7.86 -1.30
C SER A 311 29.83 6.41 -1.47
N PRO A 312 30.38 5.47 -0.69
CA PRO A 312 29.91 4.09 -0.70
C PRO A 312 28.44 4.02 -0.22
N TYR A 313 27.68 3.12 -0.82
CA TYR A 313 26.30 2.83 -0.49
C TYR A 313 26.10 1.32 -0.34
N GLY A 314 25.70 0.88 0.86
CA GLY A 314 25.60 -0.54 1.21
C GLY A 314 26.96 -1.26 1.26
N ASP A 315 26.92 -2.60 1.31
CA ASP A 315 28.11 -3.45 1.49
C ASP A 315 28.63 -4.09 0.18
N ASN A 316 27.96 -3.82 -0.95
CA ASN A 316 28.25 -4.44 -2.25
C ASN A 316 29.24 -3.64 -3.11
N GLY A 317 29.84 -2.57 -2.56
CA GLY A 317 30.77 -1.69 -3.27
C GLY A 317 30.11 -0.70 -4.24
N GLN A 318 28.77 -0.57 -4.22
CA GLN A 318 28.07 0.45 -5.00
C GLN A 318 28.28 1.86 -4.41
N THR A 319 28.13 2.87 -5.25
CA THR A 319 28.15 4.27 -4.85
C THR A 319 26.73 4.84 -4.70
N VAL A 320 26.61 5.98 -4.04
CA VAL A 320 25.37 6.78 -4.02
C VAL A 320 24.87 7.06 -5.45
N GLN A 321 25.77 7.35 -6.38
CA GLN A 321 25.40 7.58 -7.78
C GLN A 321 24.82 6.32 -8.45
N ASP A 322 25.36 5.15 -8.15
CA ASP A 322 24.83 3.88 -8.67
C ASP A 322 23.41 3.64 -8.17
N GLN A 323 23.14 3.90 -6.89
CA GLN A 323 21.80 3.80 -6.33
C GLN A 323 20.83 4.81 -6.96
N LEU A 324 21.26 6.06 -7.17
CA LEU A 324 20.46 7.07 -7.87
C LEU A 324 20.12 6.64 -9.31
N ASN A 325 21.06 6.01 -10.00
CA ASN A 325 20.85 5.47 -11.34
C ASN A 325 19.84 4.31 -11.32
N GLN A 326 19.92 3.40 -10.34
CA GLN A 326 18.97 2.31 -10.17
C GLN A 326 17.54 2.84 -9.91
N ILE A 327 17.40 3.81 -9.00
CA ILE A 327 16.11 4.46 -8.73
C ILE A 327 15.56 5.12 -10.00
N ALA A 328 16.41 5.79 -10.79
CA ALA A 328 15.98 6.39 -12.04
C ALA A 328 15.48 5.34 -13.04
N GLN A 329 16.18 4.22 -13.20
CA GLN A 329 15.79 3.10 -14.06
C GLN A 329 14.50 2.44 -13.59
N GLN A 330 14.35 2.17 -12.30
CA GLN A 330 13.12 1.61 -11.72
C GLN A 330 11.91 2.51 -11.99
N ARG A 331 12.06 3.82 -11.83
CA ARG A 331 10.97 4.78 -12.12
C ARG A 331 10.58 4.79 -13.60
N VAL A 332 11.54 4.68 -14.50
CA VAL A 332 11.25 4.55 -15.95
C VAL A 332 10.49 3.24 -16.21
N ALA A 333 10.97 2.11 -15.69
CA ALA A 333 10.33 0.81 -15.87
C ALA A 333 8.90 0.77 -15.33
N VAL A 334 8.65 1.36 -14.16
CA VAL A 334 7.29 1.48 -13.59
C VAL A 334 6.42 2.35 -14.47
N ASN A 335 6.92 3.49 -14.95
CA ASN A 335 6.16 4.39 -15.81
C ASN A 335 5.80 3.73 -17.16
N GLU A 336 6.76 3.03 -17.77
CA GLU A 336 6.53 2.24 -18.98
C GLU A 336 5.49 1.13 -18.77
N LEU A 337 5.57 0.42 -17.64
CA LEU A 337 4.61 -0.61 -17.27
C LEU A 337 3.19 -0.03 -17.15
N VAL A 338 3.03 1.10 -16.44
CA VAL A 338 1.74 1.79 -16.28
C VAL A 338 1.22 2.29 -17.64
N GLN A 339 2.09 2.86 -18.48
CA GLN A 339 1.71 3.33 -19.82
C GLN A 339 1.25 2.21 -20.75
N GLN A 340 1.84 1.02 -20.63
CA GLN A 340 1.42 -0.16 -21.39
C GLN A 340 0.14 -0.78 -20.81
N ALA A 341 -0.01 -0.81 -19.50
CA ALA A 341 -1.12 -1.46 -18.81
C ALA A 341 -2.43 -0.66 -18.85
N THR A 342 -2.36 0.66 -18.61
CA THR A 342 -3.54 1.53 -18.47
C THR A 342 -4.49 1.49 -19.69
N PRO A 343 -3.99 1.53 -20.94
CA PRO A 343 -4.85 1.45 -22.12
C PRO A 343 -5.53 0.08 -22.32
N LEU A 344 -5.02 -0.98 -21.67
CA LEU A 344 -5.61 -2.33 -21.74
C LEU A 344 -6.80 -2.48 -20.80
N LEU A 345 -6.81 -1.78 -19.66
CA LEU A 345 -7.89 -1.87 -18.67
C LEU A 345 -9.30 -1.62 -19.26
N PRO A 346 -9.57 -0.62 -20.13
CA PRO A 346 -10.90 -0.43 -20.71
C PRO A 346 -11.30 -1.49 -21.76
N THR A 347 -10.37 -2.35 -22.21
CA THR A 347 -10.68 -3.39 -23.23
C THR A 347 -11.02 -4.75 -22.61
N LEU A 348 -10.80 -4.90 -21.30
CA LEU A 348 -11.07 -6.15 -20.57
C LEU A 348 -12.56 -6.39 -20.36
N SER A 349 -12.96 -7.66 -20.26
CA SER A 349 -14.28 -8.01 -19.70
C SER A 349 -14.34 -7.78 -18.18
N ASP A 350 -15.55 -7.69 -17.63
CA ASP A 350 -15.78 -7.51 -16.19
C ASP A 350 -15.12 -8.63 -15.35
N GLN A 351 -15.13 -9.87 -15.85
CA GLN A 351 -14.46 -11.00 -15.20
C GLN A 351 -12.93 -10.85 -15.20
N GLU A 352 -12.37 -10.25 -16.24
CA GLU A 352 -10.93 -9.99 -16.34
C GLU A 352 -10.52 -8.82 -15.45
N ILE A 353 -11.37 -7.80 -15.31
CA ILE A 353 -11.18 -6.75 -14.29
C ILE A 353 -11.20 -7.36 -12.88
N LEU A 354 -12.17 -8.22 -12.57
CA LEU A 354 -12.20 -8.90 -11.27
C LEU A 354 -10.92 -9.74 -11.03
N ASN A 355 -10.40 -10.40 -12.06
CA ASN A 355 -9.15 -11.15 -11.97
C ASN A 355 -7.93 -10.23 -11.75
N TYR A 356 -7.90 -9.06 -12.39
CA TYR A 356 -6.89 -8.04 -12.15
C TYR A 356 -6.92 -7.57 -10.69
N GLU A 357 -8.08 -7.21 -10.16
CA GLU A 357 -8.23 -6.74 -8.77
C GLU A 357 -7.84 -7.82 -7.74
N ASN A 358 -8.19 -9.08 -8.00
CA ASN A 358 -7.77 -10.18 -7.14
C ASN A 358 -6.26 -10.37 -7.13
N ARG A 359 -5.59 -10.19 -8.28
CA ARG A 359 -4.13 -10.25 -8.37
C ARG A 359 -3.47 -9.08 -7.65
N ARG A 360 -4.02 -7.87 -7.81
CA ARG A 360 -3.54 -6.68 -7.11
C ARG A 360 -3.55 -6.90 -5.59
N ARG A 361 -4.67 -7.39 -5.04
CA ARG A 361 -4.78 -7.68 -3.61
C ARG A 361 -3.84 -8.80 -3.14
N ALA A 362 -3.61 -9.83 -3.96
CA ALA A 362 -2.82 -11.00 -3.56
C ALA A 362 -1.30 -10.83 -3.77
N PHE A 363 -0.89 -10.04 -4.77
CA PHE A 363 0.51 -9.97 -5.23
C PHE A 363 1.03 -8.53 -5.37
N GLY A 364 0.22 -7.52 -5.04
CA GLY A 364 0.53 -6.12 -5.25
C GLY A 364 0.21 -5.62 -6.66
N GLU A 365 0.03 -4.31 -6.78
CA GLU A 365 -0.34 -3.63 -8.03
C GLU A 365 0.70 -3.80 -9.15
N GLY A 366 1.99 -3.71 -8.82
CA GLY A 366 3.06 -3.91 -9.81
C GLY A 366 2.98 -5.27 -10.49
N ALA A 367 2.78 -6.35 -9.73
CA ALA A 367 2.64 -7.70 -10.28
C ALA A 367 1.35 -7.89 -11.08
N ALA A 368 0.26 -7.24 -10.66
CA ALA A 368 -1.00 -7.26 -11.41
C ALA A 368 -0.90 -6.56 -12.76
N LEU A 369 -0.21 -5.41 -12.82
CA LEU A 369 0.06 -4.69 -14.07
C LEU A 369 0.99 -5.48 -15.00
N GLN A 370 2.03 -6.12 -14.46
CA GLN A 370 2.92 -7.00 -15.25
C GLN A 370 2.16 -8.17 -15.86
N TRP A 371 1.26 -8.78 -15.09
CA TRP A 371 0.39 -9.84 -15.61
C TRP A 371 -0.53 -9.32 -16.73
N LEU A 372 -1.09 -8.12 -16.57
CA LEU A 372 -1.97 -7.52 -17.57
C LEU A 372 -1.23 -7.30 -18.89
N VAL A 373 -0.06 -6.67 -18.86
CA VAL A 373 0.77 -6.44 -20.05
C VAL A 373 1.23 -7.76 -20.66
N GLY A 374 1.69 -8.73 -19.85
CA GLY A 374 2.13 -10.03 -20.36
C GLY A 374 1.02 -10.84 -21.02
N LYS A 375 -0.25 -10.63 -20.63
CA LYS A 375 -1.40 -11.36 -21.17
C LYS A 375 -2.06 -10.67 -22.37
N TYR A 376 -2.13 -9.35 -22.37
CA TYR A 376 -2.91 -8.57 -23.35
C TYR A 376 -2.12 -7.50 -24.11
N GLY A 377 -0.84 -7.30 -23.78
CA GLY A 377 0.02 -6.36 -24.48
C GLY A 377 0.32 -6.79 -25.94
N PRO A 378 0.74 -5.85 -26.79
CA PRO A 378 1.19 -6.17 -28.14
C PRO A 378 2.41 -7.10 -28.09
N GLN A 379 2.38 -8.19 -28.86
CA GLN A 379 3.50 -9.12 -29.01
C GLN A 379 4.62 -8.57 -29.87
#